data_AF-A0A3M1JCQ2-F1
#
_entry.id   AF-A0A3M1JCQ2-F1
#
_cell.length_a   1.000
_cell.length_b   1.000
_cell.length_c   1.000
_cell.angle_alpha   90.00
_cell.angle_beta   90.00
_cell.angle_gamma   90.00
#
_symmetry.space_group_name_H-M   'P 1'
#
loop_
_entity.id
_entity.type
_entity.pdbx_description
1 polymer ?
#
loop_
_entity_poly.entity_id
_entity_poly.type
_entity_poly.pdbx_seq_one_letter_code
_entity_poly.pdbx_strand_id
1 'polypeptide(L)'
;MELAEALAEFVRQRAGEGILVGKVTAVKTDDFLIDCVDGDGNEYLDVRLNATPGLSGLLLVPPVGASVLISDLGQQAQDYVMIQASEVAEVYIYVDAQTRIFVDDTVIELGGGKLEPAVLGDRLNTNLGELIDKLDDLLTALNTFCTSQNAAAVGTLAPLAPAYAALSSSVASIKTQLATVDGDLPNHLSATVKVSD
;
A
#
# COMPACT_ATOMS: atom_id res chain seq x y z
N MET A 1 -32.24 13.02 28.90
CA MET A 1 -30.78 13.15 28.96
C MET A 1 -30.24 12.34 27.81
N GLU A 2 -29.79 13.03 26.78
CA GLU A 2 -29.20 12.39 25.60
C GLU A 2 -27.90 11.69 26.00
N LEU A 3 -27.55 10.58 25.37
CA LEU A 3 -26.36 9.78 25.69
C LEU A 3 -25.06 10.62 25.70
N ALA A 4 -25.01 11.66 24.86
CA ALA A 4 -23.89 12.60 24.78
C ALA A 4 -23.69 13.43 26.05
N GLU A 5 -24.78 13.92 26.66
CA GLU A 5 -24.73 14.70 27.91
C GLU A 5 -24.22 13.85 29.07
N ALA A 6 -24.72 12.60 29.16
CA ALA A 6 -24.32 11.66 30.20
C ALA A 6 -22.83 11.29 30.11
N LEU A 7 -22.31 11.13 28.89
CA LEU A 7 -20.89 10.84 28.65
C LEU A 7 -20.01 12.04 28.99
N ALA A 8 -20.41 13.26 28.61
CA ALA A 8 -19.69 14.48 28.93
C ALA A 8 -19.58 14.70 30.45
N GLU A 9 -20.68 14.48 31.18
CA GLU A 9 -20.69 14.59 32.64
C GLU A 9 -19.79 13.54 33.30
N PHE A 10 -19.83 12.29 32.84
CA PHE A 10 -18.97 11.21 33.35
C PHE A 10 -17.48 11.51 33.15
N VAL A 11 -17.10 12.02 31.98
CA VAL A 11 -15.72 12.38 31.65
C VAL A 11 -15.25 13.54 32.53
N ARG A 12 -16.03 14.61 32.65
CA ARG A 12 -15.71 15.74 33.54
C ARG A 12 -15.51 15.30 35.00
N GLN A 13 -16.33 14.38 35.49
CA GLN A 13 -16.24 13.89 36.87
C GLN A 13 -15.03 12.98 37.14
N ARG A 14 -14.51 12.26 36.13
CA ARG A 14 -13.47 11.22 36.33
C ARG A 14 -12.12 11.53 35.71
N ALA A 15 -12.06 12.26 34.60
CA ALA A 15 -10.86 12.46 33.81
C ALA A 15 -10.11 13.78 34.15
N GLY A 16 -10.78 14.70 34.85
CA GLY A 16 -10.24 16.03 35.18
C GLY A 16 -10.54 17.08 34.12
N GLU A 17 -10.17 18.34 34.37
CA GLU A 17 -10.50 19.51 33.51
C GLU A 17 -9.80 19.50 32.14
N GLY A 18 -8.84 18.60 31.90
CA GLY A 18 -8.04 18.56 30.67
C GLY A 18 -8.59 17.66 29.56
N ILE A 19 -9.64 16.87 29.81
CA ILE A 19 -10.23 15.94 28.83
C ILE A 19 -11.67 16.35 28.53
N LEU A 20 -11.97 16.48 27.24
CA LEU A 20 -13.23 16.96 26.72
C LEU A 20 -13.85 15.93 25.78
N VAL A 21 -15.18 15.93 25.68
CA VAL A 21 -15.93 15.13 24.71
C VAL A 21 -16.41 16.06 23.61
N GLY A 22 -16.06 15.75 22.37
CA GLY A 22 -16.51 16.46 21.18
C GLY A 22 -17.19 15.54 20.18
N LYS A 23 -17.93 16.12 19.25
CA LYS A 23 -18.48 15.44 18.07
C LYS A 23 -17.77 15.93 16.83
N VAL A 24 -17.26 15.00 16.00
CA VAL A 24 -16.51 15.33 14.79
C VAL A 24 -17.41 16.03 13.78
N THR A 25 -16.96 17.19 13.29
CA THR A 25 -17.66 18.01 12.30
C THR A 25 -16.96 18.01 10.95
N ALA A 26 -15.63 17.90 10.93
CA ALA A 26 -14.83 17.75 9.72
C ALA A 26 -13.60 16.88 9.96
N VAL A 27 -13.14 16.21 8.91
CA VAL A 27 -11.94 15.36 8.90
C VAL A 27 -11.03 15.83 7.77
N LYS A 28 -9.79 16.18 8.10
CA LYS A 28 -8.74 16.63 7.18
C LYS A 28 -7.69 15.53 7.09
N THR A 29 -7.97 14.49 6.30
CA THR A 29 -7.16 13.27 6.24
C THR A 29 -5.73 13.52 5.77
N ASP A 30 -5.51 14.49 4.88
CA ASP A 30 -4.17 14.84 4.37
C ASP A 30 -3.23 15.37 5.46
N ASP A 31 -3.80 16.08 6.45
CA ASP A 31 -3.06 16.74 7.53
C ASP A 31 -3.16 15.98 8.87
N PHE A 32 -3.96 14.91 8.95
CA PHE A 32 -4.30 14.17 10.18
C PHE A 32 -4.88 15.06 11.28
N LEU A 33 -5.79 15.92 10.88
CA LEU A 33 -6.51 16.84 11.75
C LEU A 33 -8.02 16.57 11.69
N ILE A 34 -8.70 16.87 12.78
CA ILE A 34 -10.17 16.89 12.83
C ILE A 34 -10.63 18.20 13.46
N ASP A 35 -11.84 18.60 13.09
CA ASP A 35 -12.55 19.69 13.77
C ASP A 35 -13.73 19.06 14.53
N CYS A 36 -13.98 19.47 15.77
CA CYS A 36 -15.07 18.96 16.58
C CYS A 36 -15.76 20.03 17.41
N VAL A 37 -16.99 19.74 17.84
CA VAL A 37 -17.80 20.63 18.68
C VAL A 37 -18.23 19.88 19.95
N ASP A 38 -18.13 20.52 21.12
CA ASP A 38 -18.63 19.92 22.37
C ASP A 38 -20.16 20.07 22.52
N GLY A 39 -20.69 19.52 23.62
CA GLY A 39 -22.12 19.63 23.93
C GLY A 39 -22.59 21.05 24.28
N ASP A 40 -21.66 21.96 24.59
CA ASP A 40 -21.95 23.36 24.92
C ASP A 40 -21.86 24.29 23.68
N GLY A 41 -21.47 23.74 22.53
CA GLY A 41 -21.34 24.47 21.26
C GLY A 41 -19.98 25.13 21.05
N ASN A 42 -18.96 24.81 21.85
CA ASN A 42 -17.61 25.29 21.65
C ASN A 42 -16.93 24.51 20.52
N GLU A 43 -16.31 25.23 19.59
CA GLU A 43 -15.59 24.64 18.47
C GLU A 43 -14.11 24.44 18.81
N TYR A 44 -13.60 23.26 18.45
CA TYR A 44 -12.21 22.86 18.56
C TYR A 44 -11.71 22.56 17.15
N LEU A 45 -10.82 23.41 16.67
CA LEU A 45 -10.28 23.32 15.32
C LEU A 45 -8.90 22.67 15.35
N ASP A 46 -8.55 21.99 14.25
CA ASP A 46 -7.22 21.42 14.02
C ASP A 46 -6.75 20.50 15.17
N VAL A 47 -7.68 19.71 15.73
CA VAL A 47 -7.37 18.68 16.74
C VAL A 47 -6.52 17.60 16.08
N ARG A 48 -5.34 17.36 16.64
CA ARG A 48 -4.38 16.40 16.10
C ARG A 48 -4.82 14.97 16.37
N LEU A 49 -4.72 14.12 15.35
CA LEU A 49 -4.89 12.68 15.51
C LEU A 49 -3.61 11.98 15.99
N ASN A 50 -2.46 12.67 15.94
CA ASN A 50 -1.18 12.18 16.41
C ASN A 50 -0.61 13.13 17.48
N ALA A 51 -0.23 12.57 18.62
CA ALA A 51 0.39 13.31 19.72
C ALA A 51 1.79 13.85 19.36
N THR A 52 2.53 13.13 18.52
CA THR A 52 3.92 13.50 18.16
C THR A 52 4.12 13.41 16.65
N PRO A 53 4.05 14.54 15.92
CA PRO A 53 4.29 14.58 14.48
C PRO A 53 5.67 14.00 14.12
N GLY A 54 5.72 13.14 13.09
CA GLY A 54 6.97 12.61 12.55
C GLY A 54 7.52 11.35 13.23
N LEU A 55 6.84 10.81 14.25
CA LEU A 55 7.18 9.51 14.83
C LEU A 55 6.27 8.39 14.30
N SER A 56 6.83 7.18 14.25
CA SER A 56 6.10 5.95 13.96
C SER A 56 5.02 5.72 15.01
N GLY A 57 3.83 5.29 14.58
CA GLY A 57 2.70 5.14 15.48
C GLY A 57 1.44 4.67 14.79
N LEU A 58 0.40 4.47 15.61
CA LEU A 58 -0.94 4.16 15.18
C LEU A 58 -1.76 5.45 15.15
N LEU A 59 -2.50 5.67 14.08
CA LEU A 59 -3.35 6.84 13.91
C LEU A 59 -4.75 6.34 13.56
N LEU A 60 -5.73 6.80 14.31
CA LEU A 60 -7.13 6.43 14.15
C LEU A 60 -7.86 7.65 13.56
N VAL A 61 -8.55 7.47 12.45
CA VAL A 61 -9.35 8.52 11.83
C VAL A 61 -10.83 8.23 12.10
N PRO A 62 -11.52 9.07 12.87
CA PRO A 62 -12.96 8.94 13.10
C PRO A 62 -13.76 9.46 11.89
N PRO A 63 -14.96 8.93 11.62
CA PRO A 63 -15.87 9.52 10.65
C PRO A 63 -16.52 10.81 11.19
N VAL A 64 -17.03 11.65 10.28
CA VAL A 64 -17.86 12.80 10.66
C VAL A 64 -19.09 12.32 11.44
N GLY A 65 -19.38 12.98 12.56
CA GLY A 65 -20.47 12.64 13.46
C GLY A 65 -20.09 11.67 14.59
N ALA A 66 -18.90 11.08 14.58
CA ALA A 66 -18.40 10.27 15.69
C ALA A 66 -18.16 11.12 16.94
N SER A 67 -18.28 10.51 18.12
CA SER A 67 -17.90 11.13 19.39
C SER A 67 -16.43 10.86 19.66
N VAL A 68 -15.68 11.89 20.05
CA VAL A 68 -14.25 11.83 20.33
C VAL A 68 -13.93 12.33 21.72
N LEU A 69 -12.92 11.74 22.35
CA LEU A 69 -12.26 12.28 23.52
C LEU A 69 -11.02 13.03 23.06
N ILE A 70 -10.92 14.30 23.46
CA ILE A 70 -9.78 15.15 23.17
C ILE A 70 -9.12 15.61 24.48
N SER A 71 -7.81 15.77 24.45
CA SER A 71 -7.05 16.36 25.56
C SER A 71 -6.46 17.68 25.12
N ASP A 72 -6.51 18.67 26.02
CA ASP A 72 -5.67 19.86 25.91
C ASP A 72 -4.23 19.49 26.30
N LEU A 73 -3.26 19.82 25.43
CA LEU A 73 -1.85 19.59 25.69
C LEU A 73 -1.19 20.77 26.43
N GLY A 74 -1.88 21.89 26.59
CA GLY A 74 -1.49 23.02 27.45
C GLY A 74 -0.21 23.77 27.04
N GLN A 75 0.43 23.41 25.92
CA GLN A 75 1.69 24.04 25.49
C GLN A 75 1.47 25.31 24.67
N GLN A 76 0.35 25.42 23.96
CA GLN A 76 -0.07 26.60 23.19
C GLN A 76 -1.60 26.71 23.21
N ALA A 77 -2.14 27.90 22.93
CA ALA A 77 -3.57 28.06 22.74
C ALA A 77 -4.03 27.19 21.56
N GLN A 78 -5.03 26.34 21.79
CA GLN A 78 -5.63 25.43 20.81
C GLN A 78 -4.79 24.20 20.40
N ASP A 79 -3.89 23.71 21.27
CA ASP A 79 -3.19 22.45 21.00
C ASP A 79 -3.96 21.26 21.61
N TYR A 80 -4.84 20.67 20.80
CA TYR A 80 -5.65 19.52 21.19
C TYR A 80 -5.20 18.25 20.48
N VAL A 81 -5.26 17.12 21.20
CA VAL A 81 -5.03 15.79 20.64
C VAL A 81 -6.21 14.88 20.90
N MET A 82 -6.59 14.10 19.90
CA MET A 82 -7.58 13.04 20.05
C MET A 82 -6.96 11.86 20.82
N ILE A 83 -7.62 11.44 21.90
CA ILE A 83 -7.24 10.25 22.67
C ILE A 83 -7.99 9.02 22.14
N GLN A 84 -9.27 9.18 21.83
CA GLN A 84 -10.14 8.06 21.48
C GLN A 84 -11.34 8.53 20.65
N ALA A 85 -11.87 7.64 19.81
CA ALA A 85 -13.10 7.85 19.07
C ALA A 85 -14.11 6.72 19.37
N SER A 86 -15.40 7.03 19.29
CA SER A 86 -16.48 6.04 19.42
C SER A 86 -16.55 5.09 18.22
N GLU A 87 -16.15 5.59 17.06
CA GLU A 87 -16.12 4.89 15.78
C GLU A 87 -14.83 5.26 15.05
N VAL A 88 -14.27 4.29 14.34
CA VAL A 88 -13.05 4.46 13.54
C VAL A 88 -13.40 4.11 12.11
N ALA A 89 -13.19 5.05 11.21
CA ALA A 89 -13.38 4.84 9.78
C ALA A 89 -12.11 4.28 9.17
N GLU A 90 -10.96 4.85 9.51
CA GLU A 90 -9.68 4.47 8.90
C GLU A 90 -8.62 4.30 9.99
N VAL A 91 -7.74 3.33 9.80
CA VAL A 91 -6.57 3.10 10.66
C VAL A 91 -5.32 3.24 9.81
N TYR A 92 -4.39 4.08 10.26
CA TYR A 92 -3.07 4.22 9.65
C TYR A 92 -1.99 3.76 10.61
N ILE A 93 -1.08 2.91 10.14
CA ILE A 93 0.17 2.58 10.85
C ILE A 93 1.31 3.29 10.12
N TYR A 94 1.98 4.19 10.83
CA TYR A 94 3.18 4.88 10.37
C TYR A 94 4.40 4.15 10.86
N VAL A 95 5.27 3.76 9.94
CA VAL A 95 6.57 3.16 10.28
C VAL A 95 7.68 4.23 10.22
N ASP A 96 7.51 5.24 9.37
CA ASP A 96 8.33 6.45 9.27
C ASP A 96 7.53 7.57 8.56
N ALA A 97 8.14 8.73 8.26
CA ALA A 97 7.47 9.85 7.62
C ALA A 97 6.90 9.56 6.21
N GLN A 98 7.37 8.52 5.54
CA GLN A 98 7.03 8.19 4.15
C GLN A 98 6.29 6.84 4.01
N THR A 99 6.43 5.94 4.99
CA THR A 99 5.83 4.61 4.96
C THR A 99 4.52 4.58 5.74
N ARG A 100 3.40 4.41 5.02
CA ARG A 100 2.04 4.32 5.58
C ARG A 100 1.43 2.97 5.24
N ILE A 101 0.83 2.34 6.26
CA ILE A 101 -0.03 1.16 6.11
C ILE A 101 -1.45 1.64 6.38
N PHE A 102 -2.31 1.58 5.39
CA PHE A 102 -3.73 1.88 5.54
C PHE A 102 -4.48 0.58 5.81
N VAL A 103 -5.35 0.59 6.81
CA VAL A 103 -6.17 -0.55 7.20
C VAL A 103 -7.61 -0.07 7.25
N ASP A 104 -8.41 -0.59 6.33
CA ASP A 104 -9.87 -0.44 6.28
C ASP A 104 -10.54 -1.75 6.76
N ASP A 105 -11.85 -1.73 6.90
CA ASP A 105 -12.71 -2.87 7.27
C ASP A 105 -12.57 -4.09 6.33
N THR A 106 -12.00 -3.88 5.15
CA THR A 106 -11.93 -4.88 4.07
C THR A 106 -10.52 -5.07 3.46
N VAL A 107 -9.59 -4.12 3.63
CA VAL A 107 -8.29 -4.12 2.92
C VAL A 107 -7.15 -3.62 3.82
N ILE A 108 -5.98 -4.28 3.74
CA ILE A 108 -4.70 -3.75 4.24
C ILE A 108 -3.90 -3.26 3.02
N GLU A 109 -3.75 -1.95 2.85
CA GLU A 109 -2.97 -1.34 1.77
C GLU A 109 -1.60 -0.89 2.28
N LEU A 110 -0.56 -1.28 1.53
CA LEU A 110 0.84 -0.91 1.78
C LEU A 110 1.30 -0.01 0.64
N GLY A 111 1.54 1.27 0.95
CA GLY A 111 1.97 2.27 -0.03
C GLY A 111 0.87 3.29 -0.35
N GLY A 112 1.20 4.57 -0.26
CA GLY A 112 0.24 5.65 -0.50
C GLY A 112 -0.29 5.64 -1.92
N GLY A 113 -1.61 5.50 -2.07
CA GLY A 113 -2.42 5.90 -3.23
C GLY A 113 -2.09 5.25 -4.58
N LYS A 114 -2.99 4.38 -5.05
CA LYS A 114 -3.04 3.83 -6.43
C LYS A 114 -1.79 3.10 -6.94
N LEU A 115 -0.92 2.63 -6.06
CA LEU A 115 0.26 1.87 -6.46
C LEU A 115 0.15 0.44 -5.93
N GLU A 116 0.47 -0.52 -6.79
CA GLU A 116 0.70 -1.90 -6.39
C GLU A 116 1.71 -1.95 -5.23
N PRO A 117 1.59 -2.89 -4.29
CA PRO A 117 2.54 -3.01 -3.19
C PRO A 117 3.96 -3.07 -3.77
N ALA A 118 4.87 -2.22 -3.28
CA ALA A 118 6.20 -2.04 -3.86
C ALA A 118 6.96 -3.37 -4.08
N VAL A 119 6.74 -4.34 -3.18
CA VAL A 119 7.34 -5.68 -3.25
C VAL A 119 6.85 -6.51 -4.44
N LEU A 120 5.59 -6.34 -4.85
CA LEU A 120 5.00 -7.02 -6.01
C LEU A 120 5.47 -6.35 -7.32
N GLY A 121 5.54 -5.02 -7.35
CA GLY A 121 6.04 -4.26 -8.50
C GLY A 121 7.51 -4.53 -8.80
N ASP A 122 8.39 -4.52 -7.80
CA ASP A 122 9.82 -4.79 -7.98
C ASP A 122 10.09 -6.21 -8.46
N ARG A 123 9.33 -7.19 -7.95
CA ARG A 123 9.46 -8.59 -8.36
C ARG A 123 8.89 -8.83 -9.76
N LEU A 124 7.80 -8.17 -10.13
CA LEU A 124 7.27 -8.21 -11.50
C LEU A 124 8.25 -7.56 -12.49
N ASN A 125 8.82 -6.41 -12.15
CA ASN A 125 9.84 -5.73 -12.95
C ASN A 125 11.11 -6.57 -13.12
N THR A 126 11.54 -7.27 -12.07
CA THR A 126 12.67 -8.22 -12.13
C THR A 126 12.36 -9.36 -13.11
N ASN A 127 11.19 -10.00 -12.96
CA ASN A 127 10.77 -11.09 -13.85
C ASN A 127 10.62 -10.64 -15.31
N LEU A 128 10.14 -9.42 -15.56
CA LEU A 128 10.06 -8.83 -16.90
C LEU A 128 11.44 -8.54 -17.49
N GLY A 129 12.38 -8.03 -16.69
CA GLY A 129 13.77 -7.82 -17.10
C GLY A 129 14.44 -9.14 -17.50
N GLU A 130 14.28 -10.18 -16.68
CA GLU A 130 14.80 -11.52 -16.98
C GLU A 130 14.19 -12.09 -18.27
N LEU A 131 12.89 -11.86 -18.54
CA LEU A 131 12.26 -12.28 -19.79
C LEU A 131 12.85 -11.56 -21.01
N ILE A 132 13.09 -10.25 -20.91
CA ILE A 132 13.68 -9.44 -21.99
C ILE A 132 15.09 -9.93 -22.33
N ASP A 133 15.96 -10.09 -21.33
CA ASP A 133 17.33 -10.58 -21.54
C ASP A 133 17.36 -11.94 -22.25
N LYS A 134 16.38 -12.81 -21.95
CA LYS A 134 16.28 -14.14 -22.56
C LYS A 134 15.72 -14.12 -23.97
N LEU A 135 14.87 -13.16 -24.31
CA LEU A 135 14.45 -12.92 -25.70
C LEU A 135 15.62 -12.44 -26.55
N ASP A 136 16.53 -11.64 -25.99
CA ASP A 136 17.76 -11.21 -26.67
C ASP A 136 18.74 -12.39 -26.87
N ASP A 137 18.85 -13.29 -25.89
CA ASP A 137 19.61 -14.55 -26.03
C ASP A 137 19.05 -15.41 -27.20
N LEU A 138 17.72 -15.51 -27.32
CA LEU A 138 17.07 -16.22 -28.43
C LEU A 138 17.37 -15.58 -29.78
N LEU A 139 17.27 -14.26 -29.86
CA LEU A 139 17.49 -13.50 -31.08
C LEU A 139 18.95 -13.62 -31.54
N THR A 140 19.89 -13.63 -30.59
CA THR A 140 21.31 -13.91 -30.85
C THR A 140 21.53 -15.33 -31.38
N ALA A 141 20.88 -16.33 -30.79
CA ALA A 141 20.95 -17.71 -31.25
C ALA A 141 20.39 -17.89 -32.67
N LEU A 142 19.26 -17.23 -32.99
CA LEU A 142 18.66 -17.23 -34.32
C LEU A 142 19.56 -16.55 -35.37
N ASN A 143 20.19 -15.42 -35.02
CA ASN A 143 21.15 -14.76 -35.91
C ASN A 143 22.38 -15.64 -36.18
N THR A 144 22.87 -16.34 -35.15
CA THR A 144 23.95 -17.32 -35.27
C THR A 144 23.54 -18.49 -36.17
N PHE A 145 22.27 -18.91 -36.08
CA PHE A 145 21.72 -19.93 -36.96
C PHE A 145 21.66 -19.48 -38.42
N CYS A 146 21.09 -18.31 -38.71
CA CYS A 146 21.00 -17.77 -40.07
C CYS A 146 22.39 -17.57 -40.70
N THR A 147 23.37 -17.08 -39.95
CA THR A 147 24.75 -16.90 -40.45
C THR A 147 25.43 -18.24 -40.75
N SER A 148 25.22 -19.27 -39.92
CA SER A 148 25.71 -20.63 -40.19
C SER A 148 25.06 -21.27 -41.41
N GLN A 149 23.76 -21.00 -41.66
CA GLN A 149 23.07 -21.41 -42.89
C GLN A 149 23.69 -20.80 -44.15
N ASN A 150 23.99 -19.51 -44.12
CA ASN A 150 24.68 -18.87 -45.23
C ASN A 150 26.06 -19.50 -45.48
N ALA A 151 26.80 -19.89 -44.44
CA ALA A 151 28.09 -20.57 -44.60
C ALA A 151 27.94 -21.99 -45.18
N ALA A 152 26.90 -22.73 -44.78
CA ALA A 152 26.62 -24.07 -45.31
C ALA A 152 26.11 -24.06 -46.76
N ALA A 153 25.42 -22.99 -47.18
CA ALA A 153 25.00 -22.82 -48.58
C ALA A 153 26.20 -22.72 -49.56
N VAL A 154 27.41 -22.45 -49.04
CA VAL A 154 28.67 -22.36 -49.80
C VAL A 154 29.50 -23.67 -49.67
N GLY A 155 29.01 -24.71 -48.97
CA GLY A 155 29.77 -25.95 -48.70
C GLY A 155 28.90 -27.17 -48.32
N THR A 156 29.46 -28.15 -47.59
CA THR A 156 28.69 -29.29 -47.04
C THR A 156 27.85 -28.85 -45.84
N LEU A 157 26.82 -29.60 -45.44
CA LEU A 157 25.91 -29.24 -44.34
C LEU A 157 26.51 -29.40 -42.93
N ALA A 158 27.75 -29.92 -42.80
CA ALA A 158 28.44 -30.12 -41.52
C ALA A 158 28.57 -28.85 -40.64
N PRO A 159 28.74 -27.62 -41.18
CA PRO A 159 28.80 -26.38 -40.41
C PRO A 159 27.49 -25.99 -39.70
N LEU A 160 26.36 -26.63 -40.01
CA LEU A 160 25.06 -26.32 -39.37
C LEU A 160 24.88 -26.97 -38.01
N ALA A 161 25.60 -28.07 -37.73
CA ALA A 161 25.40 -28.85 -36.50
C ALA A 161 25.57 -28.02 -35.21
N PRO A 162 26.58 -27.13 -35.07
CA PRO A 162 26.73 -26.30 -33.89
C PRO A 162 25.58 -25.31 -33.70
N ALA A 163 25.03 -24.77 -34.78
CA ALA A 163 23.95 -23.80 -34.72
C ALA A 163 22.59 -24.42 -34.38
N TYR A 164 22.32 -25.64 -34.87
CA TYR A 164 21.15 -26.41 -34.44
C TYR A 164 21.24 -26.76 -32.94
N ALA A 165 22.44 -27.11 -32.45
CA ALA A 165 22.65 -27.38 -31.03
C ALA A 165 22.43 -26.12 -30.16
N ALA A 166 22.93 -24.97 -30.60
CA ALA A 166 22.72 -23.69 -29.92
C ALA A 166 21.23 -23.31 -29.87
N LEU A 167 20.53 -23.36 -31.00
CA LEU A 167 19.09 -23.07 -31.07
C LEU A 167 18.27 -24.01 -30.19
N SER A 168 18.56 -25.32 -30.23
CA SER A 168 17.87 -26.31 -29.40
C SER A 168 18.07 -26.07 -27.90
N SER A 169 19.27 -25.62 -27.50
CA SER A 169 19.58 -25.29 -26.10
C SER A 169 18.83 -24.05 -25.64
N SER A 170 18.82 -22.98 -26.44
CA SER A 170 18.08 -21.75 -26.14
C SER A 170 16.57 -21.99 -26.03
N VAL A 171 15.99 -22.77 -26.95
CA VAL A 171 14.55 -23.11 -26.91
C VAL A 171 14.19 -23.92 -25.67
N ALA A 172 15.05 -24.87 -25.26
CA ALA A 172 14.82 -25.65 -24.04
C ALA A 172 14.90 -24.79 -22.77
N SER A 173 15.82 -23.81 -22.73
CA SER A 173 15.97 -22.87 -21.62
C SER A 173 14.73 -21.98 -21.48
N ILE A 174 14.28 -21.38 -22.59
CA ILE A 174 13.10 -20.51 -22.62
C ILE A 174 11.83 -21.26 -22.21
N LYS A 175 11.65 -22.49 -22.69
CA LYS A 175 10.50 -23.32 -22.30
C LYS A 175 10.44 -23.60 -20.80
N THR A 176 11.59 -23.87 -20.18
CA THR A 176 11.67 -24.13 -18.74
C THR A 176 11.28 -22.89 -17.94
N GLN A 177 11.73 -21.71 -18.38
CA GLN A 177 11.46 -20.45 -17.69
C GLN A 177 10.03 -19.95 -17.90
N LEU A 178 9.45 -20.13 -19.10
CA LEU A 178 8.03 -19.89 -19.32
C LEU A 178 7.16 -20.73 -18.38
N ALA A 179 7.54 -21.99 -18.13
CA ALA A 179 6.84 -22.84 -17.17
C ALA A 179 7.00 -22.34 -15.72
N THR A 180 8.15 -21.74 -15.36
CA THR A 180 8.34 -21.09 -14.06
C THR A 180 7.45 -19.85 -13.92
N VAL A 181 7.46 -18.96 -14.91
CA VAL A 181 6.62 -17.74 -14.90
C VAL A 181 5.13 -18.08 -14.90
N ASP A 182 4.70 -19.09 -15.65
CA ASP A 182 3.32 -19.60 -15.66
C ASP A 182 2.91 -20.20 -14.29
N GLY A 183 3.81 -20.94 -13.65
CA GLY A 183 3.59 -21.46 -12.30
C GLY A 183 3.51 -20.37 -11.23
N ASP A 184 4.20 -19.26 -11.43
CA ASP A 184 4.24 -18.13 -10.50
C ASP A 184 3.13 -17.09 -10.76
N LEU A 185 2.60 -16.97 -11.99
CA LEU A 185 1.55 -16.02 -12.37
C LEU A 185 0.35 -15.96 -11.40
N PRO A 186 -0.21 -17.08 -10.90
CA PRO A 186 -1.31 -17.07 -9.90
C PRO A 186 -0.92 -16.47 -8.54
N ASN A 187 0.37 -16.49 -8.19
CA ASN A 187 0.89 -15.90 -6.96
C ASN A 187 1.28 -14.41 -7.14
N HIS A 188 1.31 -13.94 -8.38
CA HIS A 188 1.76 -12.60 -8.76
C HIS A 188 0.60 -11.69 -9.19
N LEU A 189 -0.51 -12.25 -9.63
CA LEU A 189 -1.76 -11.52 -9.85
C LEU A 189 -2.60 -11.60 -8.59
N SER A 190 -3.02 -10.46 -8.05
CA SER A 190 -3.98 -10.38 -6.95
C SER A 190 -5.18 -11.28 -7.29
N ALA A 191 -5.58 -12.13 -6.35
CA ALA A 191 -6.69 -13.06 -6.55
C ALA A 191 -7.91 -12.27 -7.04
N THR A 192 -8.31 -12.50 -8.29
CA THR A 192 -9.53 -11.88 -8.84
C THR A 192 -10.71 -12.35 -7.98
N VAL A 193 -11.17 -11.49 -7.08
CA VAL A 193 -12.45 -11.70 -6.38
C VAL A 193 -13.51 -11.56 -7.46
N LYS A 194 -13.93 -12.69 -8.04
CA LYS A 194 -15.16 -12.73 -8.81
C LYS A 194 -16.30 -12.49 -7.82
N VAL A 195 -16.79 -11.27 -7.77
CA VAL A 195 -18.11 -11.00 -7.21
C VAL A 195 -19.11 -11.66 -8.16
N SER A 196 -19.59 -12.84 -7.77
CA SER A 196 -20.73 -13.48 -8.40
C SER A 196 -22.00 -12.83 -7.85
N ASP A 197 -22.86 -12.36 -8.76
CA ASP A 197 -24.19 -11.79 -8.52
C ASP A 197 -25.10 -12.66 -7.64
#